data_AF-A0A376B5F8-F1
#
_entry.id   AF-A0A376B5F8-F1
#
_cell.length_a   1.000
_cell.length_b   1.000
_cell.length_c   1.000
_cell.angle_alpha   90.00
_cell.angle_beta   90.00
_cell.angle_gamma   90.00
#
_symmetry.space_group_name_H-M   'P 1'
#
loop_
_entity.id
_entity.type
_entity.pdbx_description
1 polymer ?
#
loop_
_entity_poly.entity_id
_entity_poly.type
_entity_poly.pdbx_seq_one_letter_code
_entity_poly.pdbx_strand_id
1 'polypeptide(L)'
;MSFNFASLKKNLQDLSSSAIQAANEAQLDQKLKNLSETVTSTTSQLPNFAAKTQRYVEEKIGRVTDISQLPSEFVELDNRVLRYKICYQSLLKVTSTFDNPSYDYPQHIRDSVNDFSNNVASKITDLSRATSTTEAQNILLSNNANLSQPKTLNFALSKASLQSCELLNKSSEDELVASALLEFSSSEAKIGEFRLQQDTMIQTRFNKKIRTMLESNFKDAGSSKGTVESCRLDYDIARSNLANNTQPEKDALLRVDMENKEDKFAQATEDAIVVFTRVLNNVKVIDLLKSFAQAQLDYHKKCIQVLSDLSFGDVDDDFGEENTVAATPEKPAVSAAAAAATTTTTGPAN
;
A
#
# COMPACT_ATOMS: atom_id res chain seq x y z
N MET A 1 67.04 -17.34 11.65
CA MET A 1 65.81 -17.40 12.45
C MET A 1 64.82 -16.40 11.87
N SER A 2 63.86 -16.88 11.07
CA SER A 2 62.83 -16.03 10.45
C SER A 2 61.60 -15.99 11.35
N PHE A 3 61.28 -14.80 11.86
CA PHE A 3 60.05 -14.58 12.62
C PHE A 3 58.83 -14.71 11.70
N ASN A 4 57.89 -15.58 12.08
CA ASN A 4 56.69 -15.86 11.32
C ASN A 4 55.61 -14.79 11.61
N PHE A 5 55.64 -13.70 10.84
CA PHE A 5 54.73 -12.55 10.99
C PHE A 5 53.28 -12.84 10.53
N ALA A 6 53.06 -13.91 9.77
CA ALA A 6 51.76 -14.26 9.21
C ALA A 6 50.81 -14.87 10.25
N SER A 7 51.32 -15.67 11.20
CA SER A 7 50.51 -16.26 12.28
C SER A 7 50.09 -15.21 13.31
N LEU A 8 50.94 -14.22 13.58
CA LEU A 8 50.63 -13.11 14.49
C LEU A 8 49.49 -12.23 13.93
N LYS A 9 49.49 -11.96 12.63
CA LYS A 9 48.44 -11.17 11.97
C LYS A 9 47.09 -11.88 11.95
N LYS A 10 47.08 -13.20 11.68
CA LYS A 10 45.86 -14.01 11.68
C LYS A 10 45.24 -14.11 13.09
N ASN A 11 46.05 -14.37 14.11
CA ASN A 11 45.57 -14.41 15.50
C ASN A 11 45.06 -13.05 15.99
N LEU A 12 45.64 -11.93 15.53
CA LEU A 12 45.17 -10.59 15.86
C LEU A 12 43.84 -10.26 15.18
N GLN A 13 43.63 -10.74 13.95
CA GLN A 13 42.39 -10.55 13.20
C GLN A 13 41.26 -11.39 13.80
N ASP A 14 41.54 -12.63 14.18
CA ASP A 14 40.57 -13.53 14.83
C ASP A 14 40.20 -13.05 16.25
N LEU A 15 41.16 -12.50 17.01
CA LEU A 15 40.86 -11.82 18.30
C LEU A 15 39.98 -10.59 18.11
N SER A 16 40.21 -9.81 17.04
CA SER A 16 39.44 -8.59 16.77
C SER A 16 38.00 -8.90 16.38
N SER A 17 37.76 -9.93 15.55
CA SER A 17 36.41 -10.34 15.16
C SER A 17 35.66 -11.01 16.31
N SER A 18 36.32 -11.86 17.10
CA SER A 18 35.70 -12.48 18.28
C SER A 18 35.39 -11.46 19.38
N ALA A 19 36.26 -10.45 19.58
CA ALA A 19 36.03 -9.39 20.55
C ALA A 19 34.92 -8.43 20.10
N ILE A 20 34.82 -8.12 18.80
CA ILE A 20 33.72 -7.30 18.24
C ILE A 20 32.39 -8.06 18.33
N GLN A 21 32.39 -9.38 18.09
CA GLN A 21 31.19 -10.21 18.21
C GLN A 21 30.73 -10.37 19.66
N ALA A 22 31.65 -10.64 20.59
CA ALA A 22 31.36 -10.69 22.03
C ALA A 22 30.95 -9.32 22.59
N ALA A 23 31.50 -8.22 22.06
CA ALA A 23 31.08 -6.87 22.42
C ALA A 23 29.68 -6.54 21.89
N ASN A 24 29.33 -7.00 20.68
CA ASN A 24 27.99 -6.85 20.12
C ASN A 24 26.97 -7.70 20.88
N GLU A 25 27.31 -8.93 21.27
CA GLU A 25 26.48 -9.80 22.11
C GLU A 25 26.33 -9.23 23.52
N ALA A 26 27.39 -8.76 24.16
CA ALA A 26 27.33 -8.10 25.46
C ALA A 26 26.55 -6.77 25.41
N GLN A 27 26.65 -6.01 24.31
CA GLN A 27 25.84 -4.82 24.10
C GLN A 27 24.37 -5.15 23.82
N LEU A 28 24.08 -6.26 23.13
CA LEU A 28 22.73 -6.74 22.90
C LEU A 28 22.11 -7.24 24.22
N ASP A 29 22.86 -8.01 25.01
CA ASP A 29 22.45 -8.48 26.33
C ASP A 29 22.28 -7.32 27.31
N GLN A 30 23.17 -6.32 27.29
CA GLN A 30 22.96 -5.08 28.05
C GLN A 30 21.74 -4.31 27.55
N LYS A 31 21.50 -4.21 26.25
CA LYS A 31 20.31 -3.54 25.71
C LYS A 31 19.03 -4.31 26.03
N LEU A 32 19.05 -5.64 26.02
CA LEU A 32 17.93 -6.49 26.41
C LEU A 32 17.68 -6.42 27.91
N LYS A 33 18.74 -6.41 28.72
CA LYS A 33 18.67 -6.25 30.17
C LYS A 33 18.19 -4.86 30.56
N ASN A 34 18.70 -3.81 29.92
CA ASN A 34 18.24 -2.43 30.12
C ASN A 34 16.80 -2.25 29.61
N LEU A 35 16.40 -2.89 28.51
CA LEU A 35 15.03 -2.89 28.02
C LEU A 35 14.13 -3.65 29.00
N SER A 36 14.57 -4.79 29.54
CA SER A 36 13.86 -5.54 30.57
C SER A 36 13.70 -4.72 31.84
N GLU A 37 14.74 -4.04 32.32
CA GLU A 37 14.72 -3.19 33.51
C GLU A 37 13.88 -1.91 33.28
N THR A 38 13.91 -1.32 32.08
CA THR A 38 13.11 -0.15 31.70
C THR A 38 11.64 -0.50 31.51
N VAL A 39 11.34 -1.66 30.90
CA VAL A 39 9.97 -2.20 30.82
C VAL A 39 9.46 -2.52 32.21
N THR A 40 10.26 -3.12 33.09
CA THR A 40 9.84 -3.45 34.47
C THR A 40 9.58 -2.19 35.31
N SER A 41 10.41 -1.15 35.19
CA SER A 41 10.29 0.11 35.95
C SER A 41 9.23 1.08 35.45
N THR A 42 8.93 1.09 34.15
CA THR A 42 7.82 1.89 33.58
C THR A 42 6.46 1.23 33.86
N THR A 43 6.46 -0.09 34.02
CA THR A 43 5.25 -0.91 34.15
C THR A 43 4.80 -1.08 35.61
N SER A 44 5.68 -0.84 36.59
CA SER A 44 5.34 -0.84 38.03
C SER A 44 4.48 0.35 38.48
N GLN A 45 4.30 1.38 37.64
CA GLN A 45 3.38 2.50 37.91
C GLN A 45 1.93 2.21 37.45
N LEU A 46 1.69 1.13 36.69
CA LEU A 46 0.37 0.71 36.21
C LEU A 46 0.18 -0.82 36.45
N PRO A 47 -0.20 -1.25 37.67
CA PRO A 47 -0.16 -2.67 38.07
C PRO A 47 -0.97 -3.60 37.15
N ASN A 48 -2.06 -3.13 36.55
CA ASN A 48 -2.90 -3.94 35.65
C ASN A 48 -2.29 -4.12 34.25
N PHE A 49 -1.46 -3.19 33.77
CA PHE A 49 -0.79 -3.32 32.47
C PHE A 49 0.40 -4.28 32.55
N ALA A 50 1.07 -4.30 33.71
CA ALA A 50 2.14 -5.24 34.05
C ALA A 50 1.70 -6.68 33.98
N ALA A 51 0.61 -7.00 34.69
CA ALA A 51 0.08 -8.35 34.78
C ALA A 51 -0.35 -8.88 33.40
N LYS A 52 -1.04 -8.06 32.59
CA LYS A 52 -1.44 -8.42 31.21
C LYS A 52 -0.23 -8.70 30.31
N THR A 53 0.78 -7.83 30.36
CA THR A 53 1.98 -7.98 29.53
C THR A 53 2.77 -9.22 29.92
N GLN A 54 2.94 -9.47 31.22
CA GLN A 54 3.57 -10.67 31.74
C GLN A 54 2.82 -11.93 31.29
N ARG A 55 1.49 -11.97 31.47
CA ARG A 55 0.66 -13.10 31.09
C ARG A 55 0.74 -13.39 29.59
N TYR A 56 0.63 -12.36 28.75
CA TYR A 56 0.77 -12.52 27.31
C TYR A 56 2.13 -13.10 26.91
N VAL A 57 3.23 -12.65 27.53
CA VAL A 57 4.57 -13.18 27.27
C VAL A 57 4.69 -14.64 27.74
N GLU A 58 4.17 -14.97 28.92
CA GLU A 58 4.18 -16.35 29.44
C GLU A 58 3.41 -17.32 28.55
N GLU A 59 2.28 -16.89 27.99
CA GLU A 59 1.51 -17.66 27.00
C GLU A 59 2.28 -17.85 25.68
N LYS A 60 2.93 -16.79 25.16
CA LYS A 60 3.72 -16.90 23.91
C LYS A 60 4.96 -17.78 24.06
N ILE A 61 5.55 -17.84 25.25
CA ILE A 61 6.70 -18.70 25.57
C ILE A 61 6.26 -20.14 25.92
N GLY A 62 4.95 -20.39 26.04
CA GLY A 62 4.40 -21.72 26.33
C GLY A 62 4.55 -22.16 27.79
N ARG A 63 4.73 -21.21 28.72
CA ARG A 63 4.77 -21.48 30.17
C ARG A 63 3.39 -21.68 30.77
N VAL A 64 2.35 -21.28 30.04
CA VAL A 64 0.96 -21.27 30.46
C VAL A 64 0.15 -22.18 29.54
N THR A 65 -0.60 -23.11 30.12
CA THR A 65 -1.44 -24.07 29.36
C THR A 65 -2.94 -23.80 29.49
N ASP A 66 -3.36 -22.98 30.47
CA ASP A 66 -4.74 -22.59 30.70
C ASP A 66 -5.07 -21.31 29.91
N ILE A 67 -5.09 -21.42 28.58
CA ILE A 67 -5.46 -20.31 27.69
C ILE A 67 -6.94 -20.44 27.37
N SER A 68 -7.72 -19.39 27.66
CA SER A 68 -9.12 -19.36 27.31
C SER A 68 -9.31 -19.41 25.79
N GLN A 69 -10.14 -20.37 25.34
CA GLN A 69 -10.40 -20.59 23.93
C GLN A 69 -11.42 -19.58 23.41
N LEU A 70 -11.25 -19.18 22.15
CA LEU A 70 -12.18 -18.31 21.45
C LEU A 70 -13.18 -19.17 20.66
N PRO A 71 -14.44 -18.73 20.49
CA PRO A 71 -15.39 -19.40 19.61
C PRO A 71 -14.85 -19.54 18.19
N SER A 72 -15.14 -20.67 17.53
CA SER A 72 -14.69 -20.92 16.15
C SER A 72 -15.17 -19.85 15.18
N GLU A 73 -16.41 -19.38 15.35
CA GLU A 73 -16.99 -18.30 14.55
C GLU A 73 -16.14 -17.01 14.62
N PHE A 74 -15.72 -16.61 15.82
CA PHE A 74 -14.85 -15.44 16.00
C PHE A 74 -13.54 -15.61 15.23
N VAL A 75 -12.89 -16.77 15.36
CA VAL A 75 -11.59 -17.06 14.73
C VAL A 75 -11.72 -17.08 13.20
N GLU A 76 -12.77 -17.69 12.67
CA GLU A 76 -13.04 -17.74 11.23
C GLU A 76 -13.28 -16.34 10.65
N LEU A 77 -14.10 -15.53 11.33
CA LEU A 77 -14.40 -14.16 10.94
C LEU A 77 -13.16 -13.26 11.01
N ASP A 78 -12.39 -13.32 12.09
CA ASP A 78 -11.14 -12.55 12.25
C ASP A 78 -10.16 -12.87 11.11
N ASN A 79 -9.93 -14.16 10.85
CA ASN A 79 -9.07 -14.59 9.74
C ASN A 79 -9.59 -14.10 8.39
N ARG A 80 -10.91 -14.11 8.17
CA ARG A 80 -11.52 -13.61 6.94
C ARG A 80 -11.33 -12.09 6.79
N VAL A 81 -11.56 -11.32 7.85
CA VAL A 81 -11.33 -9.88 7.89
C VAL A 81 -9.85 -9.56 7.62
N LEU A 82 -8.93 -10.30 8.23
CA LEU A 82 -7.49 -10.12 8.04
C LEU A 82 -7.07 -10.37 6.59
N ARG A 83 -7.56 -11.44 5.95
CA ARG A 83 -7.28 -11.71 4.52
C ARG A 83 -7.74 -10.55 3.64
N TYR A 84 -8.93 -10.00 3.88
CA TYR A 84 -9.39 -8.83 3.14
C TYR A 84 -8.54 -7.59 3.43
N LYS A 85 -8.16 -7.34 4.69
CA LYS A 85 -7.26 -6.23 5.03
C LYS A 85 -5.95 -6.28 4.24
N ILE A 86 -5.32 -7.46 4.19
CA ILE A 86 -4.08 -7.69 3.42
C ILE A 86 -4.32 -7.45 1.93
N CYS A 87 -5.43 -7.92 1.38
CA CYS A 87 -5.81 -7.67 -0.01
C CYS A 87 -5.90 -6.15 -0.32
N TYR A 88 -6.62 -5.38 0.51
CA TYR A 88 -6.73 -3.92 0.36
C TYR A 88 -5.37 -3.22 0.48
N GLN A 89 -4.53 -3.63 1.43
CA GLN A 89 -3.19 -3.07 1.61
C GLN A 89 -2.28 -3.37 0.41
N SER A 90 -2.33 -4.60 -0.12
CA SER A 90 -1.54 -5.00 -1.28
C SER A 90 -1.93 -4.22 -2.53
N LEU A 91 -3.23 -4.01 -2.76
CA LEU A 91 -3.72 -3.22 -3.88
C LEU A 91 -3.29 -1.75 -3.73
N LEU A 92 -3.54 -1.14 -2.56
CA LEU A 92 -3.18 0.25 -2.31
C LEU A 92 -1.68 0.52 -2.46
N LYS A 93 -0.82 -0.42 -2.04
CA LYS A 93 0.62 -0.29 -2.14
C LYS A 93 1.09 -0.04 -3.58
N VAL A 94 0.43 -0.66 -4.56
CA VAL A 94 0.76 -0.48 -5.98
C VAL A 94 0.04 0.73 -6.54
N THR A 95 -1.25 0.88 -6.23
CA THR A 95 -2.07 1.93 -6.83
C THR A 95 -1.81 3.31 -6.23
N SER A 96 -1.13 3.43 -5.09
CA SER A 96 -0.67 4.71 -4.55
C SER A 96 0.33 5.41 -5.47
N THR A 97 0.96 4.69 -6.39
CA THR A 97 1.81 5.29 -7.44
C THR A 97 1.03 6.32 -8.26
N PHE A 98 -0.24 6.07 -8.55
CA PHE A 98 -1.13 6.99 -9.27
C PHE A 98 -1.41 8.29 -8.49
N ASP A 99 -1.07 8.38 -7.20
CA ASP A 99 -1.22 9.61 -6.42
C ASP A 99 -0.12 10.65 -6.78
N ASN A 100 0.97 10.23 -7.42
CA ASN A 100 2.06 11.11 -7.83
C ASN A 100 2.12 11.26 -9.36
N PRO A 101 1.71 12.38 -9.97
CA PRO A 101 1.65 12.52 -11.43
C PRO A 101 3.01 12.37 -12.15
N SER A 102 4.14 12.33 -11.43
CA SER A 102 5.48 12.13 -12.00
C SER A 102 6.00 10.69 -11.92
N TYR A 103 5.14 9.70 -11.65
CA TYR A 103 5.59 8.31 -11.49
C TYR A 103 6.16 7.69 -12.78
N ASP A 104 5.72 8.17 -13.94
CA ASP A 104 6.14 7.71 -15.27
C ASP A 104 7.41 8.42 -15.77
N TYR A 105 7.73 9.58 -15.20
CA TYR A 105 8.91 10.38 -15.56
C TYR A 105 9.70 10.89 -14.33
N PRO A 106 10.37 10.00 -13.58
CA PRO A 106 10.99 10.32 -12.29
C PRO A 106 12.24 11.21 -12.36
N GLN A 107 12.83 11.40 -13.54
CA GLN A 107 14.14 12.05 -13.71
C GLN A 107 14.13 13.58 -13.45
N HIS A 108 12.95 14.22 -13.35
CA HIS A 108 12.82 15.68 -13.45
C HIS A 108 12.24 16.41 -12.21
N ILE A 109 12.32 15.78 -11.03
CA ILE A 109 12.06 16.51 -9.77
C ILE A 109 13.07 17.67 -9.58
N ARG A 110 14.27 17.60 -10.19
CA ARG A 110 15.31 18.64 -10.11
C ARG A 110 15.08 19.84 -11.05
N ASP A 111 14.60 19.62 -12.26
CA ASP A 111 14.33 20.71 -13.22
C ASP A 111 13.19 21.64 -12.77
N SER A 112 12.34 21.11 -11.88
CA SER A 112 11.23 21.83 -11.26
C SER A 112 11.65 23.08 -10.47
N VAL A 113 12.88 23.12 -9.91
CA VAL A 113 13.35 24.26 -9.11
C VAL A 113 13.82 25.41 -10.01
N ASN A 114 14.44 25.07 -11.14
CA ASN A 114 14.92 26.05 -12.12
C ASN A 114 13.75 26.66 -12.90
N ASP A 115 12.78 25.84 -13.32
CA ASP A 115 11.59 26.34 -14.03
C ASP A 115 10.69 27.19 -13.11
N PHE A 116 10.53 26.84 -11.83
CA PHE A 116 9.78 27.66 -10.87
C PHE A 116 10.49 29.01 -10.61
N SER A 117 11.81 29.01 -10.42
CA SER A 117 12.58 30.24 -10.22
C SER A 117 12.52 31.17 -11.43
N ASN A 118 12.63 30.61 -12.65
CA ASN A 118 12.58 31.39 -13.88
C ASN A 118 11.18 31.97 -14.15
N ASN A 119 10.11 31.22 -13.86
CA ASN A 119 8.73 31.70 -14.00
C ASN A 119 8.33 32.72 -12.91
N VAL A 120 8.86 32.61 -11.69
CA VAL A 120 8.64 33.60 -10.64
C VAL A 120 9.43 34.89 -10.93
N ALA A 121 10.66 34.77 -11.44
CA ALA A 121 11.47 35.92 -11.84
C ALA A 121 10.86 36.68 -13.04
N SER A 122 10.33 35.98 -14.04
CA SER A 122 9.64 36.62 -15.17
C SER A 122 8.35 37.30 -14.72
N LYS A 123 7.54 36.67 -13.86
CA LYS A 123 6.32 37.27 -13.31
C LYS A 123 6.58 38.48 -12.41
N ILE A 124 7.64 38.48 -11.59
CA ILE A 124 8.05 39.66 -10.81
C ILE A 124 8.48 40.79 -11.76
N THR A 125 9.17 40.44 -12.85
CA THR A 125 9.54 41.41 -13.88
C THR A 125 8.30 41.97 -14.59
N ASP A 126 7.32 41.14 -14.92
CA ASP A 126 6.07 41.56 -15.56
C ASP A 126 5.17 42.38 -14.62
N LEU A 127 5.10 42.01 -13.33
CA LEU A 127 4.46 42.82 -12.27
C LEU A 127 5.16 44.16 -12.06
N SER A 128 6.49 44.20 -12.18
CA SER A 128 7.26 45.46 -12.08
C SER A 128 7.09 46.38 -13.28
N ARG A 129 6.57 45.86 -14.40
CA ARG A 129 6.25 46.61 -15.63
C ARG A 129 4.78 47.01 -15.73
N ALA A 130 3.91 46.41 -14.92
CA ALA A 130 2.48 46.74 -14.89
C ALA A 130 2.29 48.18 -14.39
N THR A 131 1.63 49.01 -15.20
CA THR A 131 1.47 50.45 -14.90
C THR A 131 0.09 50.77 -14.29
N SER A 132 -0.79 49.77 -14.19
CA SER A 132 -2.14 49.91 -13.62
C SER A 132 -2.56 48.72 -12.76
N THR A 133 -3.42 48.98 -11.76
CA THR A 133 -3.95 47.96 -10.84
C THR A 133 -4.77 46.88 -11.58
N THR A 134 -5.42 47.24 -12.69
CA THR A 134 -6.19 46.31 -13.54
C THR A 134 -5.28 45.38 -14.36
N GLU A 135 -4.13 45.89 -14.82
CA GLU A 135 -3.12 45.08 -15.52
C GLU A 135 -2.41 44.12 -14.56
N ALA A 136 -2.08 44.58 -13.35
CA ALA A 136 -1.58 43.72 -12.28
C ALA A 136 -2.61 42.65 -11.87
N GLN A 137 -3.90 43.00 -11.81
CA GLN A 137 -4.98 42.03 -11.58
C GLN A 137 -5.08 41.02 -12.72
N ASN A 138 -4.96 41.42 -13.98
CA ASN A 138 -4.99 40.49 -15.11
C ASN A 138 -3.77 39.55 -15.10
N ILE A 139 -2.58 40.03 -14.74
CA ILE A 139 -1.37 39.20 -14.58
C ILE A 139 -1.52 38.21 -13.41
N LEU A 140 -2.15 38.63 -12.31
CA LEU A 140 -2.45 37.78 -11.14
C LEU A 140 -3.63 36.81 -11.38
N LEU A 141 -4.62 37.19 -12.19
CA LEU A 141 -5.81 36.40 -12.55
C LEU A 141 -5.55 35.46 -13.73
N SER A 142 -4.47 35.65 -14.48
CA SER A 142 -3.89 34.68 -15.43
C SER A 142 -3.42 33.37 -14.74
N ASN A 143 -3.70 33.23 -13.45
CA ASN A 143 -3.38 32.13 -12.52
C ASN A 143 -3.83 30.72 -12.92
N ASN A 144 -4.31 30.49 -14.15
CA ASN A 144 -4.72 29.18 -14.63
C ASN A 144 -3.96 28.69 -15.88
N ALA A 145 -3.16 29.54 -16.55
CA ALA A 145 -2.49 29.15 -17.80
C ALA A 145 -1.12 28.48 -17.59
N ASN A 146 -0.58 28.51 -16.36
CA ASN A 146 0.67 27.84 -16.01
C ASN A 146 0.51 27.11 -14.66
N LEU A 147 -0.52 26.27 -14.54
CA LEU A 147 -0.39 25.07 -13.71
C LEU A 147 0.93 24.44 -14.13
N SER A 148 1.89 24.32 -13.21
CA SER A 148 3.17 23.64 -13.44
C SER A 148 2.91 22.47 -14.38
N GLN A 149 3.42 22.55 -15.63
CA GLN A 149 3.03 21.61 -16.68
C GLN A 149 3.04 20.20 -16.11
N PRO A 150 2.00 19.40 -16.37
CA PRO A 150 1.88 18.11 -15.71
C PRO A 150 3.13 17.29 -16.02
N LYS A 151 3.81 16.85 -14.96
CA LYS A 151 5.16 16.27 -15.03
C LYS A 151 5.11 14.79 -15.43
N THR A 152 4.30 14.49 -16.44
CA THR A 152 4.16 13.17 -17.04
C THR A 152 5.16 13.02 -18.17
N LEU A 153 5.43 11.80 -18.59
CA LEU A 153 6.29 11.50 -19.73
C LEU A 153 5.74 12.11 -21.03
N ASN A 154 4.44 12.00 -21.28
CA ASN A 154 3.81 12.50 -22.50
C ASN A 154 3.94 14.02 -22.64
N PHE A 155 3.77 14.77 -21.55
CA PHE A 155 4.02 16.22 -21.55
C PHE A 155 5.49 16.57 -21.79
N ALA A 156 6.44 15.77 -21.28
CA ALA A 156 7.85 15.97 -21.55
C ALA A 156 8.21 15.74 -23.04
N LEU A 157 7.66 14.68 -23.65
CA LEU A 157 7.78 14.42 -25.08
C LEU A 157 7.20 15.58 -25.90
N SER A 158 5.98 16.03 -25.55
CA SER A 158 5.34 17.17 -26.18
C SER A 158 6.22 18.43 -26.16
N LYS A 159 6.82 18.76 -25.00
CA LYS A 159 7.73 19.90 -24.84
C LYS A 159 9.00 19.76 -25.68
N ALA A 160 9.63 18.58 -25.67
CA ALA A 160 10.84 18.33 -26.45
C ALA A 160 10.59 18.44 -27.97
N SER A 161 9.45 17.93 -28.44
CA SER A 161 9.05 18.02 -29.84
C SER A 161 8.71 19.46 -30.26
N LEU A 162 8.06 20.23 -29.39
CA LEU A 162 7.79 21.65 -29.63
C LEU A 162 9.09 22.47 -29.75
N GLN A 163 10.04 22.24 -28.82
CA GLN A 163 11.36 22.88 -28.89
C GLN A 163 12.11 22.51 -30.18
N SER A 164 12.02 21.25 -30.60
CA SER A 164 12.64 20.78 -31.84
C SER A 164 11.98 21.41 -33.08
N CYS A 165 10.66 21.55 -33.08
CA CYS A 165 9.89 22.26 -34.11
C CYS A 165 10.34 23.72 -34.24
N GLU A 166 10.46 24.45 -33.12
CA GLU A 166 10.93 25.84 -33.10
C GLU A 166 12.36 26.01 -33.64
N LEU A 167 13.22 25.01 -33.43
CA LEU A 167 14.57 25.02 -33.98
C LEU A 167 14.57 24.83 -35.50
N LEU A 168 13.76 23.90 -36.00
CA LEU A 168 13.69 23.56 -37.43
C LEU A 168 12.89 24.58 -38.26
N ASN A 169 11.91 25.26 -37.67
CA ASN A 169 11.13 26.34 -38.33
C ASN A 169 11.97 27.54 -38.79
N LYS A 170 13.27 27.57 -38.50
CA LYS A 170 14.20 28.60 -38.97
C LYS A 170 14.71 28.34 -40.40
N SER A 171 14.47 27.15 -40.94
CA SER A 171 14.88 26.70 -42.26
C SER A 171 13.64 26.29 -43.06
N SER A 172 13.47 26.83 -44.27
CA SER A 172 12.35 26.46 -45.15
C SER A 172 12.49 25.04 -45.72
N GLU A 173 13.68 24.43 -45.66
CA GLU A 173 13.91 23.05 -46.13
C GLU A 173 13.37 22.01 -45.14
N ASP A 174 13.19 22.38 -43.86
CA ASP A 174 12.81 21.48 -42.77
C ASP A 174 11.31 21.59 -42.38
N GLU A 175 10.50 22.28 -43.19
CA GLU A 175 9.09 22.59 -42.89
C GLU A 175 8.24 21.34 -42.63
N LEU A 176 8.46 20.25 -43.39
CA LEU A 176 7.76 18.97 -43.20
C LEU A 176 8.06 18.34 -41.84
N VAL A 177 9.33 18.31 -41.44
CA VAL A 177 9.75 17.74 -40.14
C VAL A 177 9.25 18.61 -38.99
N ALA A 178 9.32 19.93 -39.14
CA ALA A 178 8.79 20.85 -38.16
C ALA A 178 7.27 20.69 -37.97
N SER A 179 6.53 20.49 -39.06
CA SER A 179 5.08 20.21 -39.03
C SER A 179 4.76 18.89 -38.33
N ALA A 180 5.46 17.81 -38.68
CA ALA A 180 5.30 16.49 -38.04
C ALA A 180 5.59 16.55 -36.52
N LEU A 181 6.64 17.28 -36.11
CA LEU A 181 6.97 17.47 -34.69
C LEU A 181 5.89 18.27 -33.94
N LEU A 182 5.27 19.25 -34.60
CA LEU A 182 4.17 20.02 -34.01
C LEU A 182 2.93 19.14 -33.81
N GLU A 183 2.60 18.31 -34.80
CA GLU A 183 1.47 17.39 -34.71
C GLU A 183 1.68 16.31 -33.64
N PHE A 184 2.88 15.71 -33.59
CA PHE A 184 3.27 14.78 -32.53
C PHE A 184 3.20 15.44 -31.14
N SER A 185 3.70 16.67 -31.02
CA SER A 185 3.65 17.44 -29.77
C SER A 185 2.22 17.66 -29.27
N SER A 186 1.31 18.00 -30.18
CA SER A 186 -0.13 18.17 -29.93
C SER A 186 -0.78 16.87 -29.44
N SER A 187 -0.50 15.75 -30.12
CA SER A 187 -1.05 14.43 -29.77
C SER A 187 -0.56 13.94 -28.41
N GLU A 188 0.75 14.06 -28.13
CA GLU A 188 1.33 13.72 -26.84
C GLU A 188 0.77 14.56 -25.68
N ALA A 189 0.54 15.87 -25.89
CA ALA A 189 -0.11 16.71 -24.88
C ALA A 189 -1.53 16.23 -24.54
N LYS A 190 -2.31 15.81 -25.54
CA LYS A 190 -3.67 15.25 -25.32
C LYS A 190 -3.61 13.92 -24.56
N ILE A 191 -2.67 13.03 -24.91
CA ILE A 191 -2.48 11.76 -24.20
C ILE A 191 -2.10 12.01 -22.74
N GLY A 192 -1.20 12.97 -22.49
CA GLY A 192 -0.83 13.40 -21.14
C GLY A 192 -2.04 13.88 -20.33
N GLU A 193 -2.93 14.69 -20.93
CA GLU A 193 -4.15 15.14 -20.27
C GLU A 193 -5.10 13.98 -19.93
N PHE A 194 -5.30 13.03 -20.86
CA PHE A 194 -6.13 11.84 -20.59
C PHE A 194 -5.55 10.96 -19.49
N ARG A 195 -4.22 10.92 -19.36
CA ARG A 195 -3.55 10.22 -18.27
C ARG A 195 -3.88 10.84 -16.92
N LEU A 196 -3.83 12.16 -16.81
CA LEU A 196 -4.20 12.87 -15.57
C LEU A 196 -5.67 12.62 -15.19
N GLN A 197 -6.55 12.52 -16.18
CA GLN A 197 -7.95 12.17 -15.96
C GLN A 197 -8.08 10.75 -15.40
N GLN A 198 -7.37 9.78 -15.97
CA GLN A 198 -7.30 8.42 -15.44
C GLN A 198 -6.81 8.40 -14.00
N ASP A 199 -5.68 9.07 -13.74
CA ASP A 199 -5.06 9.13 -12.42
C ASP A 199 -6.05 9.71 -11.41
N THR A 200 -6.71 10.82 -11.75
CA THR A 200 -7.76 11.44 -10.92
C THR A 200 -8.91 10.48 -10.63
N MET A 201 -9.37 9.71 -11.63
CA MET A 201 -10.42 8.70 -11.42
C MET A 201 -9.95 7.57 -10.51
N ILE A 202 -8.72 7.07 -10.66
CA ILE A 202 -8.14 6.04 -9.80
C ILE A 202 -7.98 6.57 -8.38
N GLN A 203 -7.41 7.76 -8.19
CA GLN A 203 -7.23 8.39 -6.89
C GLN A 203 -8.56 8.52 -6.13
N THR A 204 -9.58 9.08 -6.79
CA THR A 204 -10.85 9.42 -6.15
C THR A 204 -11.81 8.23 -5.99
N ARG A 205 -11.88 7.34 -7.00
CA ARG A 205 -12.86 6.24 -7.03
C ARG A 205 -12.29 4.91 -6.53
N PHE A 206 -10.97 4.75 -6.48
CA PHE A 206 -10.30 3.53 -6.02
C PHE A 206 -9.46 3.78 -4.75
N ASN A 207 -8.36 4.55 -4.84
CA ASN A 207 -7.41 4.72 -3.73
C ASN A 207 -8.07 5.32 -2.48
N LYS A 208 -8.84 6.41 -2.64
CA LYS A 208 -9.54 7.05 -1.53
C LYS A 208 -10.50 6.09 -0.82
N LYS A 209 -11.27 5.30 -1.57
CA LYS A 209 -12.20 4.33 -0.99
C LYS A 209 -11.48 3.21 -0.25
N ILE A 210 -10.36 2.73 -0.78
CA ILE A 210 -9.51 1.73 -0.10
C ILE A 210 -8.95 2.29 1.21
N ARG A 211 -8.40 3.52 1.20
CA ARG A 211 -7.88 4.19 2.40
C ARG A 211 -8.97 4.34 3.46
N THR A 212 -10.17 4.82 3.09
CA THR A 212 -11.31 4.92 4.02
C THR A 212 -11.68 3.56 4.62
N MET A 213 -11.69 2.49 3.82
CA MET A 213 -11.97 1.15 4.34
C MET A 213 -10.90 0.69 5.34
N LEU A 214 -9.62 0.96 5.08
CA LEU A 214 -8.49 0.63 5.94
C LEU A 214 -8.49 1.42 7.25
N GLU A 215 -8.74 2.73 7.19
CA GLU A 215 -8.65 3.65 8.33
C GLU A 215 -9.89 3.64 9.24
N SER A 216 -11.04 3.20 8.72
CA SER A 216 -12.29 3.07 9.48
C SER A 216 -12.60 1.59 9.75
N ASN A 217 -13.20 0.88 8.79
CA ASN A 217 -13.72 -0.47 9.00
C ASN A 217 -12.66 -1.47 9.52
N PHE A 218 -11.50 -1.55 8.87
CA PHE A 218 -10.44 -2.49 9.31
C PHE A 218 -9.71 -2.04 10.57
N LYS A 219 -9.70 -0.73 10.87
CA LYS A 219 -9.19 -0.21 12.14
C LYS A 219 -10.12 -0.58 13.29
N ASP A 220 -11.43 -0.41 13.11
CA ASP A 220 -12.45 -0.81 14.09
C ASP A 220 -12.37 -2.31 14.41
N ALA A 221 -12.24 -3.17 13.39
CA ALA A 221 -12.03 -4.60 13.59
C ALA A 221 -10.75 -4.89 14.38
N GLY A 222 -9.65 -4.21 14.06
CA GLY A 222 -8.40 -4.34 14.81
C GLY A 222 -8.53 -3.93 16.28
N SER A 223 -9.21 -2.81 16.55
CA SER A 223 -9.48 -2.34 17.91
C SER A 223 -10.34 -3.34 18.68
N SER A 224 -11.43 -3.84 18.07
CA SER A 224 -12.33 -4.80 18.69
C SER A 224 -11.63 -6.13 19.01
N LYS A 225 -10.79 -6.64 18.10
CA LYS A 225 -9.91 -7.79 18.37
C LYS A 225 -8.98 -7.54 19.56
N GLY A 226 -8.38 -6.35 19.63
CA GLY A 226 -7.53 -5.95 20.76
C GLY A 226 -8.28 -5.92 22.09
N THR A 227 -9.53 -5.47 22.09
CA THR A 227 -10.41 -5.49 23.26
C THR A 227 -10.70 -6.92 23.71
N VAL A 228 -11.05 -7.83 22.79
CA VAL A 228 -11.29 -9.25 23.09
C VAL A 228 -10.07 -9.88 23.75
N GLU A 229 -8.89 -9.68 23.17
CA GLU A 229 -7.65 -10.23 23.71
C GLU A 229 -7.32 -9.66 25.10
N SER A 230 -7.54 -8.36 25.31
CA SER A 230 -7.37 -7.71 26.61
C SER A 230 -8.33 -8.25 27.67
N CYS A 231 -9.61 -8.49 27.32
CA CYS A 231 -10.59 -9.09 28.23
C CYS A 231 -10.28 -10.57 28.51
N ARG A 232 -9.83 -11.33 27.50
CA ARG A 232 -9.37 -12.72 27.67
C ARG A 232 -8.25 -12.80 28.68
N LEU A 233 -7.21 -11.97 28.52
CA LEU A 233 -6.08 -11.92 29.44
C LEU A 233 -6.52 -11.56 30.87
N ASP A 234 -7.46 -10.61 31.02
CA ASP A 234 -7.99 -10.26 32.34
C ASP A 234 -8.74 -11.43 33.00
N TYR A 235 -9.55 -12.16 32.24
CA TYR A 235 -10.24 -13.34 32.73
C TYR A 235 -9.27 -14.45 33.12
N ASP A 236 -8.26 -14.73 32.28
CA ASP A 236 -7.23 -15.73 32.56
C ASP A 236 -6.41 -15.38 33.83
N ILE A 237 -6.10 -14.08 34.03
CA ILE A 237 -5.45 -13.59 35.25
C ILE A 237 -6.37 -13.77 36.47
N ALA A 238 -7.64 -13.37 36.37
CA ALA A 238 -8.59 -13.49 37.47
C ALA A 238 -8.82 -14.96 37.87
N ARG A 239 -8.93 -15.86 36.89
CA ARG A 239 -9.02 -17.31 37.11
C ARG A 239 -7.76 -17.87 37.79
N SER A 240 -6.57 -17.47 37.34
CA SER A 240 -5.30 -17.87 37.95
C SER A 240 -5.17 -17.34 39.40
N ASN A 241 -5.59 -16.11 39.66
CA ASN A 241 -5.58 -15.53 41.00
C ASN A 241 -6.51 -16.27 41.97
N LEU A 242 -7.70 -16.65 41.49
CA LEU A 242 -8.64 -17.46 42.27
C LEU A 242 -8.08 -18.85 42.54
N ALA A 243 -7.51 -19.52 41.53
CA ALA A 243 -6.92 -20.86 41.68
C ALA A 243 -5.73 -20.90 42.65
N ASN A 244 -4.94 -19.82 42.70
CA ASN A 244 -3.77 -19.71 43.59
C ASN A 244 -4.09 -19.03 44.94
N ASN A 245 -5.37 -18.74 45.22
CA ASN A 245 -5.77 -18.07 46.45
C ASN A 245 -5.59 -18.99 47.67
N THR A 246 -4.82 -18.54 48.66
CA THR A 246 -4.61 -19.24 49.94
C THR A 246 -5.39 -18.62 51.10
N GLN A 247 -6.11 -17.51 50.87
CA GLN A 247 -6.83 -16.73 51.89
C GLN A 247 -8.35 -16.89 51.75
N PRO A 248 -9.04 -17.60 52.67
CA PRO A 248 -10.48 -17.84 52.60
C PRO A 248 -11.31 -16.55 52.59
N GLU A 249 -10.84 -15.50 53.28
CA GLU A 249 -11.53 -14.21 53.39
C GLU A 249 -11.67 -13.49 52.04
N LYS A 250 -10.74 -13.73 51.10
CA LYS A 250 -10.74 -13.10 49.77
C LYS A 250 -11.43 -13.95 48.70
N ASP A 251 -11.79 -15.18 49.03
CA ASP A 251 -12.29 -16.15 48.05
C ASP A 251 -13.58 -15.64 47.37
N ALA A 252 -14.54 -15.15 48.16
CA ALA A 252 -15.78 -14.60 47.65
C ALA A 252 -15.55 -13.39 46.73
N LEU A 253 -14.59 -12.53 47.06
CA LEU A 253 -14.27 -11.35 46.25
C LEU A 253 -13.61 -11.73 44.92
N LEU A 254 -12.68 -12.70 44.92
CA LEU A 254 -12.01 -13.16 43.71
C LEU A 254 -12.95 -13.92 42.77
N ARG A 255 -13.92 -14.66 43.31
CA ARG A 255 -14.98 -15.30 42.49
C ARG A 255 -15.81 -14.26 41.76
N VAL A 256 -16.29 -13.24 42.48
CA VAL A 256 -17.06 -12.15 41.88
C VAL A 256 -16.23 -11.38 40.83
N ASP A 257 -14.94 -11.13 41.08
CA ASP A 257 -14.08 -10.49 40.07
C ASP A 257 -13.93 -11.36 38.82
N MET A 258 -13.67 -12.67 38.99
CA MET A 258 -13.57 -13.61 37.87
C MET A 258 -14.86 -13.68 37.04
N GLU A 259 -16.03 -13.82 37.67
CA GLU A 259 -17.34 -13.81 37.00
C GLU A 259 -17.56 -12.51 36.21
N ASN A 260 -17.26 -11.36 36.81
CA ASN A 260 -17.35 -10.07 36.12
C ASN A 260 -16.40 -9.95 34.92
N LYS A 261 -15.22 -10.58 34.97
CA LYS A 261 -14.27 -10.60 33.83
C LYS A 261 -14.70 -11.59 32.76
N GLU A 262 -15.31 -12.70 33.13
CA GLU A 262 -15.91 -13.67 32.21
C GLU A 262 -17.02 -13.03 31.38
N ASP A 263 -17.96 -12.35 32.03
CA ASP A 263 -19.06 -11.64 31.36
C ASP A 263 -18.52 -10.59 30.36
N LYS A 264 -17.48 -9.84 30.75
CA LYS A 264 -16.83 -8.85 29.88
C LYS A 264 -16.12 -9.49 28.69
N PHE A 265 -15.52 -10.65 28.89
CA PHE A 265 -14.89 -11.41 27.81
C PHE A 265 -15.93 -11.96 26.82
N ALA A 266 -17.03 -12.51 27.33
CA ALA A 266 -18.16 -12.97 26.51
C ALA A 266 -18.75 -11.82 25.69
N GLN A 267 -19.10 -10.70 26.34
CA GLN A 267 -19.65 -9.51 25.68
C GLN A 267 -18.70 -8.96 24.62
N ALA A 268 -17.40 -8.81 24.93
CA ALA A 268 -16.42 -8.31 23.97
C ALA A 268 -16.33 -9.20 22.72
N THR A 269 -16.47 -10.51 22.90
CA THR A 269 -16.42 -11.50 21.80
C THR A 269 -17.65 -11.38 20.91
N GLU A 270 -18.85 -11.26 21.48
CA GLU A 270 -20.09 -11.04 20.74
C GLU A 270 -20.06 -9.71 19.96
N ASP A 271 -19.64 -8.62 20.62
CA ASP A 271 -19.50 -7.31 19.98
C ASP A 271 -18.51 -7.37 18.81
N ALA A 272 -17.41 -8.11 18.95
CA ALA A 272 -16.41 -8.26 17.90
C ALA A 272 -16.95 -9.04 16.69
N ILE A 273 -17.76 -10.08 16.90
CA ILE A 273 -18.43 -10.82 15.83
C ILE A 273 -19.35 -9.87 15.03
N VAL A 274 -20.09 -9.00 15.71
CA VAL A 274 -20.93 -7.98 15.06
C VAL A 274 -20.08 -7.02 14.23
N VAL A 275 -18.97 -6.53 14.78
CA VAL A 275 -18.04 -5.64 14.07
C VAL A 275 -17.45 -6.33 12.84
N PHE A 276 -16.97 -7.57 12.96
CA PHE A 276 -16.39 -8.32 11.84
C PHE A 276 -17.42 -8.56 10.74
N THR A 277 -18.64 -8.94 11.09
CA THR A 277 -19.73 -9.15 10.13
C THR A 277 -20.05 -7.85 9.39
N ARG A 278 -20.16 -6.72 10.09
CA ARG A 278 -20.34 -5.39 9.49
C ARG A 278 -19.22 -5.05 8.53
N VAL A 279 -17.96 -5.28 8.92
CA VAL A 279 -16.79 -5.02 8.06
C VAL A 279 -16.85 -5.86 6.79
N LEU A 280 -17.16 -7.16 6.90
CA LEU A 280 -17.26 -8.06 5.75
C LEU A 280 -18.41 -7.69 4.80
N ASN A 281 -19.55 -7.21 5.33
CA ASN A 281 -20.66 -6.73 4.50
C ASN A 281 -20.33 -5.43 3.74
N ASN A 282 -19.39 -4.63 4.25
CA ASN A 282 -18.90 -3.42 3.59
C ASN A 282 -17.76 -3.67 2.60
N VAL A 283 -17.22 -4.91 2.53
CA VAL A 283 -16.18 -5.26 1.56
C VAL A 283 -16.78 -5.28 0.15
N LYS A 284 -16.30 -4.37 -0.72
CA LYS A 284 -16.72 -4.22 -2.12
C LYS A 284 -15.55 -4.22 -3.09
N VAL A 285 -14.60 -5.13 -2.91
CA VAL A 285 -13.37 -5.22 -3.74
C VAL A 285 -13.69 -5.32 -5.22
N ILE A 286 -14.68 -6.12 -5.61
CA ILE A 286 -15.04 -6.32 -7.01
C ILE A 286 -15.50 -5.00 -7.66
N ASP A 287 -16.31 -4.20 -6.97
CA ASP A 287 -16.78 -2.91 -7.50
C ASP A 287 -15.63 -1.89 -7.61
N LEU A 288 -14.67 -1.95 -6.68
CA LEU A 288 -13.45 -1.16 -6.76
C LEU A 288 -12.60 -1.59 -7.97
N LEU A 289 -12.39 -2.89 -8.17
CA LEU A 289 -11.64 -3.39 -9.32
C LEU A 289 -12.31 -3.01 -10.65
N LYS A 290 -13.64 -3.04 -10.71
CA LYS A 290 -14.40 -2.55 -11.87
C LYS A 290 -14.17 -1.06 -12.12
N SER A 291 -14.19 -0.22 -11.08
CA SER A 291 -13.94 1.22 -11.26
C SER A 291 -12.52 1.53 -11.70
N PHE A 292 -11.54 0.75 -11.21
CA PHE A 292 -10.15 0.83 -11.63
C PHE A 292 -9.99 0.44 -13.11
N ALA A 293 -10.51 -0.73 -13.49
CA ALA A 293 -10.44 -1.23 -14.86
C ALA A 293 -11.17 -0.29 -15.84
N GLN A 294 -12.30 0.31 -15.43
CA GLN A 294 -13.01 1.29 -16.26
C GLN A 294 -12.16 2.54 -16.52
N ALA A 295 -11.50 3.09 -15.49
CA ALA A 295 -10.60 4.24 -15.66
C ALA A 295 -9.43 3.91 -16.60
N GLN A 296 -8.94 2.68 -16.57
CA GLN A 296 -7.93 2.20 -17.51
C GLN A 296 -8.46 2.09 -18.94
N LEU A 297 -9.62 1.46 -19.10
CA LEU A 297 -10.26 1.29 -20.40
C LEU A 297 -10.55 2.63 -21.09
N ASP A 298 -11.11 3.59 -20.33
CA ASP A 298 -11.47 4.92 -20.87
C ASP A 298 -10.24 5.68 -21.36
N TYR A 299 -9.13 5.61 -20.64
CA TYR A 299 -7.85 6.18 -21.06
C TYR A 299 -7.34 5.53 -22.35
N HIS A 300 -7.21 4.20 -22.37
CA HIS A 300 -6.66 3.51 -23.54
C HIS A 300 -7.49 3.75 -24.81
N LYS A 301 -8.81 3.79 -24.69
CA LYS A 301 -9.69 4.14 -25.82
C LYS A 301 -9.41 5.54 -26.37
N LYS A 302 -9.24 6.53 -25.49
CA LYS A 302 -8.91 7.90 -25.89
C LYS A 302 -7.51 7.99 -26.53
N CYS A 303 -6.53 7.24 -26.02
CA CYS A 303 -5.20 7.18 -26.63
C CYS A 303 -5.23 6.58 -28.03
N ILE A 304 -5.99 5.50 -28.23
CA ILE A 304 -6.17 4.90 -29.57
C ILE A 304 -6.72 5.93 -30.54
N GLN A 305 -7.75 6.68 -30.14
CA GLN A 305 -8.32 7.72 -30.99
C GLN A 305 -7.27 8.76 -31.40
N VAL A 306 -6.51 9.31 -30.44
CA VAL A 306 -5.48 10.32 -30.73
C VAL A 306 -4.36 9.79 -31.62
N LEU A 307 -3.90 8.56 -31.38
CA LEU A 307 -2.80 7.97 -32.14
C LEU A 307 -3.25 7.49 -33.54
N SER A 308 -4.53 7.13 -33.71
CA SER A 308 -5.06 6.76 -35.03
C SER A 308 -5.30 7.98 -35.92
N ASP A 309 -5.60 9.13 -35.31
CA ASP A 309 -5.78 10.41 -36.00
C ASP A 309 -4.44 11.08 -36.35
N LEU A 310 -3.31 10.58 -35.83
CA LEU A 310 -1.99 11.12 -36.05
C LEU A 310 -1.46 10.69 -37.42
N SER A 311 -1.14 11.65 -38.29
CA SER A 311 -0.52 11.40 -39.58
C SER A 311 0.71 12.30 -39.74
N PHE A 312 1.74 11.80 -40.44
CA PHE A 312 2.97 12.55 -40.65
C PHE A 312 3.13 12.98 -42.12
N GLY A 313 2.06 13.48 -42.75
CA GLY A 313 2.08 13.89 -44.17
C GLY A 313 2.40 12.74 -45.13
N ASP A 314 2.73 13.03 -46.39
CA ASP A 314 3.00 12.05 -47.48
C ASP A 314 4.31 11.22 -47.29
N VAL A 315 4.54 10.71 -46.09
CA VAL A 315 5.34 9.51 -45.89
C VAL A 315 4.33 8.37 -46.01
N ASP A 316 4.53 7.44 -46.95
CA ASP A 316 3.63 6.29 -47.15
C ASP A 316 3.39 5.55 -45.82
N ASP A 317 2.33 5.93 -45.10
CA ASP A 317 1.96 5.46 -43.76
C ASP A 317 1.31 4.07 -43.87
N ASP A 318 2.10 3.07 -44.25
CA ASP A 318 1.77 1.67 -43.95
C ASP A 318 2.27 1.35 -42.53
N PHE A 319 1.52 1.80 -41.52
CA PHE A 319 1.53 1.10 -40.23
C PHE A 319 0.84 -0.25 -40.47
N GLY A 320 1.57 -1.19 -41.07
CA GLY A 320 1.05 -2.43 -41.62
C GLY A 320 -0.02 -3.07 -40.74
N GLU A 321 -1.14 -3.41 -41.36
CA GLU A 321 -2.13 -4.35 -40.83
C GLU A 321 -1.46 -5.72 -40.61
N GLU A 322 -0.61 -5.85 -39.59
CA GLU A 322 -0.19 -7.16 -39.11
C GLU A 322 -1.22 -7.66 -38.08
N ASN A 323 -2.24 -8.30 -38.63
CA ASN A 323 -2.98 -9.41 -38.05
C ASN A 323 -4.06 -9.09 -37.00
N THR A 324 -5.25 -8.72 -37.51
CA THR A 324 -6.51 -8.95 -36.79
C THR A 324 -6.85 -10.44 -36.75
N VAL A 325 -6.16 -11.22 -35.91
CA VAL A 325 -6.72 -12.51 -35.48
C VAL A 325 -7.90 -12.18 -34.57
N ALA A 326 -9.10 -12.31 -35.14
CA ALA A 326 -10.35 -12.25 -34.42
C ALA A 326 -10.33 -13.22 -33.23
N ALA A 327 -10.00 -12.70 -32.04
CA ALA A 327 -10.24 -13.37 -30.78
C ALA A 327 -11.76 -13.33 -30.50
N THR A 328 -12.48 -14.23 -31.16
CA THR A 328 -13.85 -14.58 -30.78
C THR A 328 -13.80 -15.06 -29.32
N PRO A 329 -14.60 -14.53 -28.39
CA PRO A 329 -14.56 -15.00 -27.01
C PRO A 329 -15.27 -16.35 -26.95
N GLU A 330 -14.50 -17.43 -27.04
CA GLU A 330 -15.00 -18.77 -26.72
C GLU A 330 -15.27 -18.82 -25.21
N LYS A 331 -16.56 -18.88 -24.87
CA LYS A 331 -17.07 -19.04 -23.50
C LYS A 331 -16.45 -20.30 -22.90
N PRO A 332 -15.83 -20.27 -21.70
CA PRO A 332 -15.23 -21.46 -21.13
C PRO A 332 -16.35 -22.46 -20.77
N ALA A 333 -16.34 -23.60 -21.45
CA ALA A 333 -17.16 -24.75 -21.10
C ALA A 333 -16.70 -25.28 -19.74
N VAL A 334 -17.64 -25.33 -18.80
CA VAL A 334 -17.48 -25.99 -17.50
C VAL A 334 -17.35 -27.49 -17.75
N SER A 335 -16.14 -28.05 -17.73
CA SER A 335 -15.97 -29.51 -17.72
C SER A 335 -15.87 -30.00 -16.27
N ALA A 336 -17.03 -30.35 -15.71
CA ALA A 336 -17.10 -31.34 -14.66
C ALA A 336 -16.74 -32.70 -15.27
N ALA A 337 -15.63 -33.30 -14.84
CA ALA A 337 -15.30 -34.69 -15.12
C ALA A 337 -14.88 -35.36 -13.82
N ALA A 338 -15.89 -35.73 -13.04
CA ALA A 338 -15.80 -36.85 -12.12
C ALA A 338 -16.33 -38.11 -12.83
N ALA A 339 -15.77 -39.26 -12.45
CA ALA A 339 -16.10 -40.63 -12.85
C ALA A 339 -15.48 -41.14 -14.16
N ALA A 340 -14.47 -42.01 -14.04
CA ALA A 340 -14.67 -43.47 -14.15
C ALA A 340 -13.33 -44.22 -14.36
N ALA A 341 -12.97 -45.03 -13.36
CA ALA A 341 -12.17 -46.26 -13.46
C ALA A 341 -12.42 -46.99 -12.13
N THR A 342 -12.86 -48.24 -12.01
CA THR A 342 -12.53 -49.44 -12.77
C THR A 342 -13.58 -50.51 -12.47
N THR A 343 -14.03 -51.23 -13.50
CA THR A 343 -14.84 -52.45 -13.41
C THR A 343 -13.93 -53.69 -13.36
N THR A 344 -14.12 -54.56 -12.37
CA THR A 344 -13.82 -56.01 -12.49
C THR A 344 -14.56 -56.81 -11.43
N THR A 345 -15.68 -57.41 -11.80
CA THR A 345 -16.17 -58.66 -11.18
C THR A 345 -16.82 -59.51 -12.27
N THR A 346 -16.06 -60.53 -12.71
CA THR A 346 -16.56 -61.67 -13.49
C THR A 346 -16.82 -62.83 -12.54
N GLY A 347 -18.00 -63.42 -12.64
CA GLY A 347 -18.25 -64.79 -12.17
C GLY A 347 -19.74 -65.11 -12.06
N PRO A 348 -20.24 -66.03 -12.90
CA PRO A 348 -21.20 -67.02 -12.42
C PRO A 348 -20.79 -68.45 -12.82
N ALA A 349 -20.92 -69.40 -11.90
CA ALA A 349 -21.48 -70.75 -12.13
C ALA A 349 -21.19 -71.69 -10.93
N ASN A 350 -22.28 -72.36 -10.51
CA ASN A 350 -22.45 -73.44 -9.52
C ASN A 350 -22.34 -73.14 -8.03
#